data_AF-A0A9D5MYP3-F1
#
_entry.id   AF-A0A9D5MYP3-F1
#
_cell.length_a   1.000
_cell.length_b   1.000
_cell.length_c   1.000
_cell.angle_alpha   90.00
_cell.angle_beta   90.00
_cell.angle_gamma   90.00
#
_symmetry.space_group_name_H-M   'P 1'
#
loop_
_entity.id
_entity.type
_entity.pdbx_description
1 polymer ?
#
loop_
_entity_poly.entity_id
_entity_poly.type
_entity_poly.pdbx_seq_one_letter_code
_entity_poly.pdbx_strand_id
1 'polypeptide(L)'
;MEFIERKRSKFFGLPLSFTKYAISEEKLTITSGFLSITEDDAYMYKIQDVRLTRSLVERLFQLGTITCYTGDTTHPELTLYHIKNASRIKDFIMESSEEARRKRRALHTIDIDAEDLSDIELAQLNR
;
A
#
# COMPACT_ATOMS: atom_id res chain seq x y z
N MET A 1 4.55 6.65 -10.05
CA MET A 1 3.32 7.46 -9.94
C MET A 1 2.99 7.65 -8.46
N GLU A 2 2.55 8.84 -8.06
CA GLU A 2 2.17 9.12 -6.67
C GLU A 2 0.77 9.75 -6.65
N PHE A 3 -0.12 9.21 -5.81
CA PHE A 3 -1.47 9.73 -5.63
C PHE A 3 -1.58 10.39 -4.26
N ILE A 4 -1.95 11.67 -4.25
CA ILE A 4 -2.22 12.42 -3.02
C ILE A 4 -3.70 12.77 -3.01
N GLU A 5 -4.46 12.18 -2.09
CA GLU A 5 -5.90 12.47 -1.92
C GLU A 5 -6.17 12.93 -0.49
N ARG A 6 -7.26 13.67 -0.31
CA ARG A 6 -7.78 14.05 1.02
C ARG A 6 -9.11 13.38 1.25
N LYS A 7 -9.36 12.97 2.49
CA LYS A 7 -10.69 12.50 2.89
C LYS A 7 -11.71 13.62 2.62
N ARG A 8 -12.84 13.24 2.03
CA ARG A 8 -13.96 14.14 1.72
C ARG A 8 -15.15 13.82 2.63
N SER A 9 -15.94 14.84 2.96
CA SER A 9 -17.16 14.70 3.76
C SER A 9 -18.28 14.05 2.94
N LYS A 10 -19.06 13.16 3.57
CA LYS A 10 -20.21 12.47 2.96
C LYS A 10 -21.34 13.40 2.51
N PHE A 11 -21.52 14.54 3.19
CA PHE A 11 -22.70 15.40 3.00
C PHE A 11 -22.53 16.49 1.94
N PHE A 12 -21.30 16.91 1.63
CA PHE A 12 -21.02 17.99 0.66
C PHE A 12 -19.80 17.74 -0.24
N GLY A 13 -19.10 16.60 -0.11
CA GLY A 13 -17.87 16.34 -0.87
C GLY A 13 -16.70 17.30 -0.55
N LEU A 14 -16.86 18.15 0.46
CA LEU A 14 -15.85 19.11 0.91
C LEU A 14 -14.74 18.38 1.68
N PRO A 15 -13.46 18.76 1.50
CA PRO A 15 -12.32 18.20 2.22
C PRO A 15 -12.23 18.82 3.64
N LEU A 16 -13.30 18.70 4.42
CA LEU A 16 -13.38 19.23 5.80
C LEU A 16 -12.62 18.38 6.82
N SER A 17 -12.10 17.21 6.40
CA SER A 17 -11.27 16.37 7.25
C SER A 17 -9.79 16.67 7.04
N PHE A 18 -9.06 16.71 8.14
CA PHE A 18 -7.60 16.83 8.19
C PHE A 18 -6.89 15.49 7.92
N THR A 19 -7.51 14.61 7.13
CA THR A 19 -6.92 13.32 6.77
C THR A 19 -6.40 13.40 5.34
N LYS A 20 -5.09 13.15 5.19
CA LYS A 20 -4.39 13.07 3.91
C LYS A 20 -3.97 11.62 3.68
N TYR A 21 -4.13 11.18 2.44
CA TYR A 21 -3.68 9.87 1.98
C TYR A 21 -2.62 10.11 0.91
N ALA A 22 -1.40 9.65 1.15
CA ALA A 22 -0.34 9.59 0.15
C ALA A 22 -0.13 8.12 -0.22
N ILE A 23 -0.37 7.80 -1.48
CA ILE A 23 -0.15 6.46 -2.04
C ILE A 23 1.01 6.55 -3.03
N SER A 24 2.15 6.02 -2.63
CA SER A 24 3.33 5.86 -3.47
C SER A 24 3.47 4.40 -3.91
N GLU A 25 4.45 4.08 -4.76
CA GLU A 25 4.71 2.68 -5.19
C GLU A 25 5.28 1.82 -4.05
N GLU A 26 6.02 2.43 -3.14
CA GLU A 26 6.73 1.72 -2.06
C GLU A 26 5.95 1.64 -0.75
N LYS A 27 5.18 2.69 -0.44
CA LYS A 27 4.43 2.80 0.81
C LYS A 27 3.13 3.60 0.65
N LEU A 28 2.21 3.34 1.55
CA LEU A 28 0.97 4.05 1.73
C LEU A 28 1.00 4.74 3.08
N THR A 29 0.82 6.06 3.08
CA THR A 29 0.90 6.92 4.26
C THR A 29 -0.46 7.57 4.51
N ILE A 30 -0.97 7.42 5.72
CA ILE A 30 -2.20 8.07 6.18
C ILE A 30 -1.84 9.05 7.29
N THR A 31 -1.92 10.33 6.98
CA THR A 31 -1.77 11.38 8.00
C THR A 31 -3.16 11.83 8.44
N SER A 32 -3.46 11.72 9.72
CA SER A 32 -4.74 12.15 10.28
C SER A 32 -4.55 12.95 11.57
N GLY A 33 -5.43 13.92 11.84
CA GLY A 33 -5.39 14.69 13.08
C GLY A 33 -5.56 16.19 12.91
N PHE A 34 -5.93 16.87 14.01
CA PHE A 34 -6.12 18.33 14.04
C PHE A 34 -5.21 18.99 15.11
N LEU A 35 -5.31 18.51 16.35
CA LEU A 35 -4.46 18.96 17.48
C LEU A 35 -3.26 18.02 17.69
N SER A 36 -3.52 16.71 17.62
CA SER A 36 -2.50 15.66 17.56
C SER A 36 -2.51 15.10 16.16
N ILE A 37 -1.33 15.02 15.52
CA ILE A 37 -1.15 14.46 14.19
C ILE A 37 -0.60 13.05 14.35
N THR A 38 -1.29 12.07 13.78
CA THR A 38 -0.86 10.68 13.71
C THR A 38 -0.58 10.33 12.25
N GLU A 39 0.53 9.65 12.02
CA GLU A 39 0.97 9.21 10.70
C GLU A 39 1.11 7.69 10.72
N ASP A 40 0.24 7.02 9.97
CA ASP A 40 0.23 5.56 9.84
C ASP A 40 0.80 5.18 8.48
N ASP A 41 1.91 4.45 8.50
CA ASP A 41 2.63 4.00 7.31
C ASP A 41 2.47 2.49 7.11
N ALA A 42 2.07 2.08 5.91
CA ALA A 42 2.07 0.69 5.48
C ALA A 42 2.90 0.52 4.21
N TYR A 43 3.93 -0.33 4.27
CA TYR A 43 4.71 -0.67 3.08
C TYR A 43 3.90 -1.52 2.11
N MET A 44 4.05 -1.24 0.81
CA MET A 44 3.27 -1.88 -0.23
C MET A 44 3.50 -3.40 -0.30
N TYR A 45 4.74 -3.85 -0.03
CA TYR A 45 5.05 -5.29 0.03
C TYR A 45 4.33 -6.05 1.16
N LYS A 46 3.92 -5.35 2.23
CA LYS A 46 3.21 -5.94 3.38
C LYS A 46 1.70 -6.02 3.15
N ILE A 47 1.17 -5.29 2.18
CA ILE A 47 -0.23 -5.35 1.83
C ILE A 47 -0.51 -6.71 1.20
N GLN A 48 -1.54 -7.40 1.69
CA GLN A 48 -1.92 -8.74 1.26
C GLN A 48 -3.16 -8.75 0.38
N ASP A 49 -4.15 -7.95 0.76
CA ASP A 49 -5.39 -7.84 0.02
C ASP A 49 -5.93 -6.41 0.12
N VAL A 50 -6.71 -6.03 -0.89
CA VAL A 50 -7.29 -4.69 -1.00
C VAL A 50 -8.76 -4.82 -1.35
N ARG A 51 -9.62 -4.42 -0.43
CA ARG A 51 -11.07 -4.42 -0.58
C ARG A 51 -11.58 -3.02 -0.93
N LEU A 52 -12.48 -2.94 -1.90
CA LEU A 52 -13.19 -1.71 -2.24
C LEU A 52 -14.66 -1.82 -1.83
N THR A 53 -15.12 -0.90 -0.99
CA THR A 53 -16.51 -0.80 -0.54
C THR A 53 -17.12 0.52 -0.98
N ARG A 54 -18.35 0.50 -1.50
CA ARG A 54 -19.11 1.70 -1.90
C ARG A 54 -20.56 1.60 -1.46
N SER A 55 -21.00 2.53 -0.64
CA SER A 55 -22.41 2.76 -0.29
C SER A 55 -23.16 3.43 -1.44
N LEU A 56 -24.51 3.41 -1.40
CA LEU A 56 -25.36 4.00 -2.44
C LEU A 56 -25.02 5.48 -2.72
N VAL A 57 -24.79 6.25 -1.65
CA VAL A 57 -24.43 7.66 -1.72
C VAL A 57 -23.03 7.84 -2.31
N GLU A 58 -22.05 7.04 -1.89
CA GLU A 58 -20.70 7.09 -2.45
C GLU A 58 -20.69 6.78 -3.96
N ARG A 59 -21.51 5.82 -4.42
CA ARG A 59 -21.64 5.54 -5.86
C ARG A 59 -22.18 6.74 -6.63
N LEU A 60 -23.14 7.48 -6.08
CA LEU A 60 -23.71 8.67 -6.71
C LEU A 60 -22.67 9.81 -6.82
N PHE A 61 -21.79 9.95 -5.82
CA PHE A 61 -20.74 10.97 -5.77
C PHE A 61 -19.37 10.49 -6.30
N GLN A 62 -19.28 9.30 -6.91
CA GLN A 62 -18.04 8.69 -7.40
C GLN A 62 -16.94 8.55 -6.33
N LEU A 63 -17.37 8.34 -5.09
CA LEU A 63 -16.51 8.07 -3.94
C LEU A 63 -16.43 6.56 -3.68
N GLY A 64 -15.43 6.15 -2.92
CA GLY A 64 -15.35 4.81 -2.36
C GLY A 64 -14.41 4.76 -1.16
N THR A 65 -14.56 3.68 -0.40
CA THR A 65 -13.71 3.38 0.74
C THR A 65 -12.86 2.16 0.39
N ILE A 66 -11.54 2.31 0.51
CA ILE A 66 -10.56 1.25 0.23
C ILE A 66 -10.03 0.74 1.56
N THR A 67 -10.09 -0.56 1.78
CA THR A 67 -9.54 -1.24 2.96
C THR A 67 -8.35 -2.08 2.52
N CYS A 68 -7.17 -1.76 3.01
CA CYS A 68 -5.95 -2.53 2.79
C CYS A 68 -5.70 -3.44 4.00
N TYR A 69 -5.57 -4.74 3.75
CA TYR A 69 -5.19 -5.71 4.76
C TYR A 69 -3.67 -5.87 4.73
N THR A 70 -3.02 -5.63 5.88
CA THR A 70 -1.57 -5.72 5.99
C THR A 70 -1.18 -6.92 6.85
N GLY A 71 -0.01 -7.50 6.56
CA GLY A 71 0.59 -8.51 7.42
C GLY A 71 1.35 -7.93 8.63
N ASP A 72 1.21 -6.64 8.93
CA ASP A 72 1.89 -6.03 10.08
C ASP A 72 1.17 -6.36 11.38
N THR A 73 1.93 -6.53 12.47
CA THR A 73 1.39 -6.80 13.80
C THR A 73 0.78 -5.54 14.42
N THR A 74 1.29 -4.37 14.06
CA THR A 74 0.88 -3.09 14.65
C THR A 74 -0.43 -2.56 14.05
N HIS A 75 -0.59 -2.69 12.73
CA HIS A 75 -1.73 -2.13 11.98
C HIS A 75 -2.24 -3.14 10.96
N PRO A 76 -3.07 -4.13 11.38
CA PRO A 76 -3.51 -5.21 10.50
C PRO A 76 -4.47 -4.73 9.39
N GLU A 77 -5.16 -3.61 9.60
CA GLU A 77 -6.09 -3.03 8.63
C GLU A 77 -5.81 -1.53 8.50
N LEU A 78 -5.74 -1.06 7.25
CA LEU A 78 -5.55 0.34 6.93
C LEU A 78 -6.65 0.81 5.97
N THR A 79 -7.53 1.69 6.43
CA THR A 79 -8.74 2.08 5.70
C THR A 79 -8.68 3.52 5.21
N LEU A 80 -8.84 3.69 3.91
CA LEU A 80 -8.92 4.99 3.25
C LEU A 80 -10.37 5.32 2.90
N TYR A 81 -10.93 6.31 3.61
CA TYR A 81 -12.34 6.68 3.52
C TYR A 81 -12.63 7.76 2.49
N HIS A 82 -13.72 7.59 1.74
CA HIS A 82 -14.32 8.58 0.83
C HIS A 82 -13.34 9.16 -0.20
N ILE A 83 -12.57 8.30 -0.85
CA ILE A 83 -11.65 8.69 -1.91
C ILE A 83 -12.40 8.78 -3.24
N LYS A 84 -12.13 9.82 -4.02
CA LYS A 84 -12.50 9.89 -5.44
C LYS A 84 -11.70 8.88 -6.26
N ASN A 85 -12.31 8.34 -7.33
CA ASN A 85 -11.64 7.40 -8.22
C ASN A 85 -11.08 6.16 -7.49
N ALA A 86 -11.74 5.72 -6.42
CA ALA A 86 -11.29 4.62 -5.58
C ALA A 86 -11.03 3.31 -6.35
N SER A 87 -11.65 3.11 -7.53
CA SER A 87 -11.31 1.99 -8.43
C SER A 87 -9.85 2.02 -8.87
N ARG A 88 -9.43 3.16 -9.42
CA ARG A 88 -8.09 3.33 -10.01
C ARG A 88 -7.01 3.22 -8.94
N ILE A 89 -7.27 3.80 -7.76
CA ILE A 89 -6.34 3.72 -6.64
C ILE A 89 -6.25 2.29 -6.11
N LYS A 90 -7.37 1.56 -6.01
CA LYS A 90 -7.35 0.15 -5.61
C LYS A 90 -6.56 -0.71 -6.61
N ASP A 91 -6.74 -0.51 -7.90
CA ASP A 91 -5.99 -1.26 -8.92
C ASP A 91 -4.49 -0.89 -8.89
N PHE A 92 -4.15 0.39 -8.68
CA PHE A 92 -2.77 0.84 -8.49
C PHE A 92 -2.09 0.22 -7.26
N ILE A 93 -2.77 0.18 -6.11
CA ILE A 93 -2.25 -0.44 -4.89
C ILE A 93 -2.01 -1.94 -5.12
N MET A 94 -2.94 -2.62 -5.80
CA MET A 94 -2.81 -4.04 -6.10
C MET A 94 -1.58 -4.31 -6.98
N GLU A 95 -1.43 -3.59 -8.09
CA GLU A 95 -0.28 -3.70 -8.99
C GLU A 95 1.04 -3.40 -8.27
N SER A 96 1.11 -2.28 -7.55
CA SER A 96 2.30 -1.88 -6.79
C SER A 96 2.69 -2.91 -5.73
N SER A 97 1.71 -3.54 -5.06
CA SER A 97 1.96 -4.58 -4.06
C SER A 97 2.56 -5.85 -4.67
N GLU A 98 2.06 -6.26 -5.83
CA GLU A 98 2.56 -7.43 -6.54
C GLU A 98 3.95 -7.17 -7.14
N GLU A 99 4.20 -5.96 -7.66
CA GLU A 99 5.54 -5.55 -8.10
C GLU A 99 6.55 -5.51 -6.95
N ALA A 100 6.18 -4.92 -5.81
CA ALA A 100 7.04 -4.86 -4.64
C ALA A 100 7.39 -6.27 -4.12
N ARG A 101 6.42 -7.19 -4.14
CA ARG A 101 6.65 -8.61 -3.82
C ARG A 101 7.54 -9.30 -4.83
N ARG A 102 7.32 -9.07 -6.13
CA ARG A 102 8.12 -9.64 -7.21
C ARG A 102 9.59 -9.20 -7.09
N LYS A 103 9.83 -7.90 -6.86
CA LYS A 103 11.18 -7.35 -6.64
C LYS A 103 11.87 -8.05 -5.47
N ARG A 104 11.19 -8.25 -4.35
CA ARG A 104 11.76 -8.97 -3.20
C ARG A 104 12.04 -10.45 -3.49
N ARG A 105 11.13 -11.15 -4.19
CA ARG A 105 11.36 -12.55 -4.58
C ARG A 105 12.55 -12.68 -5.51
N ALA A 106 12.70 -11.78 -6.48
CA ALA A 106 13.82 -11.80 -7.42
C ALA A 106 15.17 -11.61 -6.71
N LEU A 107 15.25 -10.69 -5.74
CA LEU A 107 16.46 -10.52 -4.92
C LEU A 107 16.80 -11.82 -4.16
N HIS A 108 15.81 -12.45 -3.55
CA HIS A 108 16.03 -13.69 -2.80
C HIS A 108 16.49 -14.87 -3.68
N THR A 109 16.08 -14.93 -4.95
CA THR A 109 16.57 -15.96 -5.88
C THR A 109 18.02 -15.71 -6.29
N ILE A 110 18.41 -14.45 -6.49
CA ILE A 110 19.78 -14.08 -6.89
C ILE A 110 20.77 -14.40 -5.77
N ASP A 111 20.40 -14.16 -4.51
CA ASP A 111 21.28 -14.44 -3.37
C ASP A 111 21.54 -15.95 -3.20
N ILE A 112 20.53 -16.81 -3.44
CA ILE A 112 20.70 -18.27 -3.40
C ILE A 112 21.68 -18.76 -4.46
N ASP A 113 21.52 -18.30 -5.71
CA ASP A 113 22.40 -18.73 -6.80
C ASP A 113 23.85 -18.27 -6.56
N ALA A 114 24.04 -17.07 -5.96
CA ALA A 114 25.36 -16.54 -5.65
C ALA A 114 26.06 -17.29 -4.50
N GLU A 115 25.32 -17.69 -3.46
CA GLU A 115 25.86 -18.53 -2.37
C GLU A 115 26.28 -19.91 -2.91
N ASP A 116 25.44 -20.58 -3.69
CA ASP A 116 25.75 -21.88 -4.29
C ASP A 116 26.98 -21.82 -5.21
N LEU A 117 27.12 -20.77 -6.03
CA LEU A 117 28.31 -20.57 -6.88
C LEU A 117 29.58 -20.35 -6.05
N SER A 118 29.50 -19.58 -4.96
CA SER A 118 30.64 -19.29 -4.10
C SER A 118 31.14 -20.52 -3.32
N ASP A 119 30.21 -21.36 -2.84
CA ASP A 119 30.55 -22.62 -2.15
C ASP A 119 31.18 -23.64 -3.11
N ILE A 120 30.70 -23.69 -4.37
CA ILE A 120 31.28 -24.54 -5.41
C ILE A 120 32.70 -24.06 -5.80
N GLU A 121 32.92 -22.75 -5.95
CA GLU A 121 34.26 -22.19 -6.25
C GLU A 121 35.25 -22.44 -5.11
N LEU A 122 34.85 -22.24 -3.85
CA LEU A 122 35.68 -22.50 -2.67
C LEU A 122 36.03 -23.99 -2.52
N ALA A 123 35.11 -24.89 -2.87
CA ALA A 123 35.35 -26.33 -2.88
C ALA A 123 36.33 -26.76 -3.99
N GLN A 124 36.36 -26.04 -5.11
CA GLN A 124 37.31 -26.28 -6.20
C GLN A 124 38.70 -25.71 -5.92
N LEU A 125 38.81 -24.60 -5.19
CA LEU A 125 40.10 -23.97 -4.85
C LEU A 125 40.89 -24.74 -3.78
N ASN A 126 40.20 -25.49 -2.91
CA ASN A 126 40.79 -26.29 -1.83
C ASN A 126 41.15 -27.73 -2.24
N ARG A 127 41.19 -28.04 -3.54
CA ARG A 127 41.46 -29.37 -4.09
C ARG A 127 42.66 -29.33 -5.04
#